data_AF-A0A7C6YXP4-F1
#
_entry.id   AF-A0A7C6YXP4-F1
#
_cell.length_a   1.000
_cell.length_b   1.000
_cell.length_c   1.000
_cell.angle_alpha   90.00
_cell.angle_beta   90.00
_cell.angle_gamma   90.00
#
_symmetry.space_group_name_H-M   'P 1'
#
loop_
_entity.id
_entity.type
_entity.pdbx_description
1 polymer ?
#
loop_
_entity_poly.entity_id
_entity_poly.type
_entity_poly.pdbx_seq_one_letter_code
_entity_poly.pdbx_strand_id
1 'polypeptide(L)'
;MNEKGYFPPLTPQSGGVKELMLIYTNSGTKWEVKDALPYATYLQLKDGQPVIKDWFFDAYLFLALLSNNKRAFDSPLRATPAVKEDWQWYLEDLFLTNKQIHAFDQAYELAAESLGERKKGKIYIMIPNPMADIKEFGVIDGENLDFSSKDPKEATRQRFKAVKWFVERTVELFKNANLQNLELVGFYWLEEMIHFDVAGETDLVVEVADYLHDLGFKFCWIPWFRAAG
;
A
#
# COMPACT_ATOMS: atom_id res chain seq x y z
N MET A 1 -19.57 -10.08 -20.03
CA MET A 1 -18.43 -10.82 -19.46
C MET A 1 -18.31 -10.40 -18.01
N ASN A 2 -18.40 -11.31 -17.05
CA ASN A 2 -17.97 -11.02 -15.68
C ASN A 2 -16.45 -11.16 -15.69
N GLU A 3 -15.73 -10.05 -15.72
CA GLU A 3 -14.27 -10.06 -15.57
C GLU A 3 -13.95 -10.62 -14.17
N LYS A 4 -13.30 -11.79 -14.15
CA LYS A 4 -12.84 -12.39 -12.90
C LYS A 4 -11.76 -11.48 -12.31
N GLY A 5 -11.91 -11.08 -11.05
CA GLY A 5 -10.97 -10.19 -10.36
C GLY A 5 -11.34 -8.70 -10.41
N TYR A 6 -12.37 -8.30 -11.17
CA TYR A 6 -12.89 -6.94 -11.08
C TYR A 6 -13.63 -6.73 -9.74
N PHE A 7 -13.32 -5.62 -9.06
CA PHE A 7 -14.05 -5.17 -7.87
C PHE A 7 -15.03 -4.06 -8.26
N PRO A 8 -16.36 -4.32 -8.29
CA PRO A 8 -17.32 -3.27 -8.59
C PRO A 8 -17.33 -2.21 -7.48
N PRO A 9 -17.49 -0.91 -7.82
CA PRO A 9 -17.48 0.16 -6.84
C PRO A 9 -18.63 0.02 -5.83
N LEU A 10 -18.39 0.47 -4.60
CA LEU A 10 -19.38 0.48 -3.51
C LEU A 10 -19.92 -0.91 -3.10
N THR A 11 -19.14 -1.98 -3.33
CA THR A 11 -19.54 -3.35 -2.95
C THR A 11 -18.72 -3.89 -1.79
N PRO A 12 -19.20 -4.93 -1.07
CA PRO A 12 -18.37 -5.62 -0.07
C PRO A 12 -17.06 -6.17 -0.65
N GLN A 13 -17.03 -6.53 -1.93
CA GLN A 13 -15.84 -7.01 -2.64
C GLN A 13 -14.78 -5.90 -2.76
N SER A 14 -15.18 -4.67 -3.09
CA SER A 14 -14.27 -3.52 -3.14
C SER A 14 -13.97 -2.90 -1.77
N GLY A 15 -14.49 -3.46 -0.68
CA GLY A 15 -14.41 -2.81 0.64
C GLY A 15 -15.20 -1.49 0.69
N GLY A 16 -16.21 -1.33 -0.16
CA GLY A 16 -16.99 -0.10 -0.29
C GLY A 16 -16.25 1.06 -0.97
N VAL A 17 -15.08 0.80 -1.58
CA VAL A 17 -14.34 1.80 -2.37
C VAL A 17 -15.14 2.19 -3.60
N LYS A 18 -15.23 3.49 -3.89
CA LYS A 18 -15.80 4.05 -5.12
C LYS A 18 -14.71 4.53 -6.08
N GLU A 19 -13.77 5.30 -5.57
CA GLU A 19 -12.73 6.00 -6.33
C GLU A 19 -11.39 5.88 -5.58
N LEU A 20 -10.46 5.12 -6.16
CA LEU A 20 -9.13 4.90 -5.59
C LEU A 20 -8.10 5.81 -6.25
N MET A 21 -7.43 6.64 -5.46
CA MET A 21 -6.32 7.46 -5.91
C MET A 21 -4.98 6.81 -5.54
N LEU A 22 -4.05 6.76 -6.48
CA LEU A 22 -2.67 6.36 -6.21
C LEU A 22 -1.86 7.55 -5.67
N ILE A 23 -1.16 7.30 -4.57
CA ILE A 23 -0.30 8.28 -3.90
C ILE A 23 1.12 7.73 -3.89
N TYR A 24 2.00 8.40 -4.64
CA TYR A 24 3.42 8.11 -4.62
C TYR A 24 4.11 8.89 -3.50
N THR A 25 4.64 8.17 -2.52
CA THR A 25 5.48 8.68 -1.42
C THR A 25 6.94 8.30 -1.67
N ASN A 26 7.42 8.52 -2.90
CA ASN A 26 8.82 8.28 -3.23
C ASN A 26 9.74 9.13 -2.34
N SER A 27 10.97 8.67 -2.12
CA SER A 27 11.97 9.41 -1.32
C SER A 27 12.02 10.89 -1.67
N GLY A 28 11.72 11.74 -0.68
CA GLY A 28 11.72 13.21 -0.80
C GLY A 28 10.35 13.84 -1.02
N THR A 29 9.31 13.05 -1.32
CA THR A 29 7.92 13.53 -1.43
C THR A 29 7.19 13.33 -0.11
N LYS A 30 6.88 14.45 0.57
CA LYS A 30 6.09 14.44 1.81
C LYS A 30 4.78 15.19 1.58
N TRP A 31 3.68 14.47 1.78
CA TRP A 31 2.35 15.03 1.71
C TRP A 31 2.02 15.76 3.00
N GLU A 32 1.57 17.00 2.88
CA GLU A 32 0.98 17.81 3.94
C GLU A 32 -0.52 17.94 3.72
N VAL A 33 -1.25 18.48 4.71
CA VAL A 33 -2.72 18.61 4.64
C VAL A 33 -3.16 19.40 3.41
N LYS A 34 -2.42 20.45 3.03
CA LYS A 34 -2.69 21.25 1.84
C LYS A 34 -2.58 20.45 0.54
N ASP A 35 -1.76 19.40 0.53
CA ASP A 35 -1.55 18.54 -0.63
C ASP A 35 -2.63 17.45 -0.66
N ALA A 36 -3.05 16.94 0.50
CA ALA A 36 -4.10 15.93 0.64
C ALA A 36 -5.52 16.48 0.40
N LEU A 37 -5.80 17.69 0.87
CA LEU A 37 -7.15 18.27 0.87
C LEU A 37 -7.82 18.34 -0.52
N PRO A 38 -7.12 18.72 -1.62
CA PRO A 38 -7.71 18.71 -2.96
C PRO A 38 -8.08 17.33 -3.49
N TYR A 39 -7.57 16.25 -2.89
CA TYR A 39 -7.92 14.88 -3.24
C TYR A 39 -8.98 14.29 -2.31
N ALA A 40 -9.10 14.79 -1.08
CA ALA A 40 -10.20 14.46 -0.18
C ALA A 40 -11.50 15.21 -0.52
N THR A 41 -11.39 16.40 -1.10
CA THR A 41 -12.52 17.30 -1.28
C THR A 41 -12.56 17.94 -2.66
N TYR A 42 -13.79 18.17 -3.14
CA TYR A 42 -14.02 19.04 -4.28
C TYR A 42 -13.93 20.50 -3.82
N LEU A 43 -12.88 21.18 -4.30
CA LEU A 43 -12.61 22.58 -3.96
C LEU A 43 -13.14 23.52 -5.05
N GLN A 44 -13.85 24.56 -4.64
CA GLN A 44 -14.21 25.69 -5.50
C GLN A 44 -13.43 26.94 -5.06
N LEU A 45 -12.85 27.66 -6.02
CA LEU A 45 -12.31 28.99 -5.75
C LEU A 45 -13.45 30.00 -5.63
N LYS A 46 -13.53 30.66 -4.47
CA LYS A 46 -14.44 31.78 -4.22
C LYS A 46 -13.64 32.93 -3.63
N ASP A 47 -13.71 34.09 -4.27
CA ASP A 47 -12.98 35.31 -3.86
C ASP A 47 -11.46 35.07 -3.70
N GLY A 48 -10.89 34.22 -4.57
CA GLY A 48 -9.47 33.86 -4.55
C GLY A 48 -9.07 32.85 -3.46
N GLN A 49 -10.02 32.33 -2.69
CA GLN A 49 -9.77 31.34 -1.63
C GLN A 49 -10.44 30.00 -1.97
N PRO A 50 -9.78 28.86 -1.67
CA PRO A 50 -10.40 27.54 -1.83
C PRO A 50 -11.48 27.34 -0.76
N VAL A 51 -12.66 26.92 -1.20
CA VAL A 51 -13.79 26.55 -0.35
C VAL A 51 -14.16 25.10 -0.63
N ILE A 52 -14.27 24.30 0.42
CA ILE A 52 -14.73 22.91 0.35
C ILE A 52 -16.21 22.88 -0.04
N LYS A 53 -16.56 22.11 -1.07
CA LYS A 53 -17.94 22.01 -1.59
C LYS A 53 -18.54 20.63 -1.50
N ASP A 54 -17.71 19.61 -1.63
CA ASP A 54 -18.12 18.22 -1.48
C ASP A 54 -16.89 17.35 -1.19
N TRP A 55 -17.12 16.08 -0.95
CA TRP A 55 -16.11 15.02 -0.97
C TRP A 55 -15.62 14.76 -2.40
N PHE A 56 -14.42 14.19 -2.56
CA PHE A 56 -13.90 13.78 -3.86
C PHE A 56 -13.55 12.28 -3.88
N PHE A 57 -12.27 11.91 -3.77
CA PHE A 57 -11.88 10.50 -3.65
C PHE A 57 -12.24 9.96 -2.27
N ASP A 58 -12.65 8.68 -2.19
CA ASP A 58 -12.98 8.00 -0.94
C ASP A 58 -11.92 6.97 -0.50
N ALA A 59 -10.92 6.73 -1.34
CA ALA A 59 -9.86 5.77 -1.08
C ALA A 59 -8.49 6.20 -1.63
N TYR A 60 -7.42 5.79 -0.93
CA TYR A 60 -6.04 6.15 -1.24
C TYR A 60 -5.11 4.94 -1.12
N LEU A 61 -4.37 4.67 -2.19
CA LEU A 61 -3.33 3.65 -2.23
C LEU A 61 -1.97 4.32 -2.12
N PHE A 62 -1.30 4.14 -0.97
CA PHE A 62 0.05 4.63 -0.75
C PHE A 62 1.09 3.64 -1.28
N LEU A 63 2.01 4.13 -2.10
CA LEU A 63 3.12 3.35 -2.64
C LEU A 63 4.40 4.18 -2.81
N ALA A 64 5.53 3.49 -2.93
CA ALA A 64 6.81 4.04 -3.32
C ALA A 64 7.52 3.05 -4.24
N LEU A 65 8.25 3.57 -5.23
CA LEU A 65 9.05 2.74 -6.15
C LEU A 65 10.49 2.62 -5.68
N LEU A 66 10.99 3.62 -4.95
CA LEU A 66 12.36 3.70 -4.46
C LEU A 66 12.41 4.09 -2.99
N SER A 67 13.32 3.45 -2.24
CA SER A 67 13.68 3.83 -0.88
C SER A 67 14.53 5.11 -0.83
N ASN A 68 14.78 5.65 0.36
CA ASN A 68 15.79 6.70 0.58
C ASN A 68 17.20 6.30 0.14
N ASN A 69 17.52 5.00 0.15
CA ASN A 69 18.77 4.45 -0.35
C ASN A 69 18.75 4.17 -1.85
N LYS A 70 17.69 4.61 -2.56
CA LYS A 70 17.48 4.39 -4.00
C LYS A 70 17.39 2.91 -4.38
N ARG A 71 16.94 2.05 -3.46
CA ARG A 71 16.65 0.65 -3.75
C ARG A 71 15.20 0.46 -4.19
N ALA A 72 14.97 -0.47 -5.11
CA ALA A 72 13.68 -0.70 -5.75
C ALA A 72 12.77 -1.56 -4.89
N PHE A 73 11.53 -1.11 -4.72
CA PHE A 73 10.49 -1.92 -4.08
C PHE A 73 9.75 -2.81 -5.06
N ASP A 74 9.73 -2.46 -6.35
CA ASP A 74 8.87 -3.09 -7.37
C ASP A 74 9.62 -4.11 -8.21
N SER A 75 10.79 -3.78 -8.77
CA SER A 75 11.49 -4.65 -9.73
C SER A 75 13.02 -4.46 -9.72
N PRO A 76 13.81 -5.53 -9.94
CA PRO A 76 15.26 -5.42 -10.08
C PRO A 76 15.69 -4.66 -11.35
N LEU A 77 14.79 -4.48 -12.32
CA LEU A 77 15.04 -3.64 -13.50
C LEU A 77 15.11 -2.14 -13.16
N ARG A 78 14.51 -1.73 -12.03
CA ARG A 78 14.50 -0.33 -11.60
C ARG A 78 15.79 0.06 -10.89
N ALA A 79 16.19 -0.72 -9.90
CA ALA A 79 17.39 -0.51 -9.10
C ALA A 79 17.71 -1.79 -8.30
N THR A 80 18.77 -1.74 -7.48
CA THR A 80 19.06 -2.79 -6.50
C THR A 80 17.82 -3.07 -5.64
N PRO A 81 17.41 -4.34 -5.43
CA PRO A 81 16.26 -4.69 -4.61
C PRO A 81 16.30 -4.10 -3.19
N ALA A 82 15.15 -3.64 -2.71
CA ALA A 82 14.95 -3.15 -1.35
C ALA A 82 14.95 -4.31 -0.35
N VAL A 83 15.72 -4.15 0.72
CA VAL A 83 15.82 -5.13 1.82
C VAL A 83 15.06 -4.63 3.04
N LYS A 84 15.10 -5.38 4.15
CA LYS A 84 14.32 -5.11 5.35
C LYS A 84 14.45 -3.68 5.87
N GLU A 85 15.64 -3.09 5.87
CA GLU A 85 15.81 -1.71 6.35
C GLU A 85 15.07 -0.70 5.47
N ASP A 86 15.00 -0.93 4.16
CA ASP A 86 14.29 -0.08 3.21
C ASP A 86 12.77 -0.22 3.38
N TRP A 87 12.28 -1.44 3.61
CA TRP A 87 10.87 -1.72 3.89
C TRP A 87 10.44 -1.06 5.21
N GLN A 88 11.30 -1.14 6.22
CA GLN A 88 11.09 -0.47 7.51
C GLN A 88 11.07 1.05 7.34
N TRP A 89 12.02 1.61 6.60
CA TRP A 89 12.07 3.04 6.31
C TRP A 89 10.78 3.52 5.62
N TYR A 90 10.24 2.77 4.67
CA TYR A 90 8.99 3.13 4.00
C TYR A 90 7.83 3.26 5.01
N LEU A 91 7.69 2.30 5.92
CA LEU A 91 6.67 2.37 6.97
C LEU A 91 6.91 3.54 7.93
N GLU A 92 8.17 3.80 8.32
CA GLU A 92 8.52 4.94 9.17
C GLU A 92 8.18 6.28 8.51
N ASP A 93 8.46 6.44 7.21
CA ASP A 93 8.11 7.64 6.46
C ASP A 93 6.59 7.79 6.32
N LEU A 94 5.89 6.70 5.98
CA LEU A 94 4.44 6.67 5.76
C LEU A 94 3.62 7.07 6.98
N PHE A 95 4.11 6.77 8.19
CA PHE A 95 3.44 7.08 9.46
C PHE A 95 4.06 8.29 10.20
N LEU A 96 4.85 9.13 9.52
CA LEU A 96 5.34 10.37 10.11
C LEU A 96 4.19 11.27 10.57
N THR A 97 4.28 11.77 11.81
CA THR A 97 3.29 12.69 12.38
C THR A 97 3.13 13.94 11.51
N ASN A 98 1.87 14.35 11.28
CA ASN A 98 1.51 15.50 10.45
C ASN A 98 1.93 15.42 8.96
N LYS A 99 2.31 14.23 8.47
CA LYS A 99 2.67 13.99 7.07
C LYS A 99 2.00 12.71 6.56
N GLN A 100 2.08 12.49 5.24
CA GLN A 100 1.65 11.25 4.59
C GLN A 100 0.23 10.85 5.04
N ILE A 101 0.01 9.66 5.62
CA ILE A 101 -1.32 9.21 6.05
C ILE A 101 -1.97 10.18 7.06
N HIS A 102 -1.19 10.76 7.98
CA HIS A 102 -1.71 11.71 8.97
C HIS A 102 -2.21 13.01 8.31
N ALA A 103 -1.62 13.41 7.18
CA ALA A 103 -2.10 14.56 6.42
C ALA A 103 -3.48 14.30 5.79
N PHE A 104 -3.76 13.06 5.38
CA PHE A 104 -5.07 12.65 4.88
C PHE A 104 -6.11 12.58 6.02
N ASP A 105 -5.73 12.08 7.20
CA ASP A 105 -6.62 12.08 8.37
C ASP A 105 -7.04 13.49 8.77
N GLN A 106 -6.10 14.43 8.78
CA GLN A 106 -6.35 15.85 9.01
C GLN A 106 -7.20 16.49 7.90
N ALA A 107 -6.96 16.14 6.63
CA ALA A 107 -7.78 16.63 5.53
C ALA A 107 -9.25 16.18 5.66
N TYR A 108 -9.49 14.95 6.10
CA TYR A 108 -10.84 14.45 6.36
C TYR A 108 -11.50 15.14 7.56
N GLU A 109 -10.75 15.47 8.62
CA GLU A 109 -11.30 16.26 9.73
C GLU A 109 -11.76 17.64 9.24
N LEU A 110 -10.92 18.36 8.49
CA LEU A 110 -11.26 19.67 7.93
C LEU A 110 -12.47 19.59 6.98
N ALA A 111 -12.52 18.55 6.16
CA ALA A 111 -13.66 18.30 5.28
C ALA A 111 -14.94 18.07 6.08
N ALA A 112 -14.88 17.27 7.15
CA ALA A 112 -16.03 16.97 7.97
C ALA A 112 -16.55 18.20 8.72
N GLU A 113 -15.66 19.03 9.27
CA GLU A 113 -16.01 20.31 9.89
C GLU A 113 -16.67 21.26 8.89
N SER A 114 -16.13 21.35 7.67
CA SER A 114 -16.65 22.26 6.63
C SER A 114 -17.97 21.81 6.02
N LEU A 115 -18.20 20.50 5.87
CA LEU A 115 -19.38 19.93 5.22
C LEU A 115 -20.50 19.58 6.22
N GLY A 116 -20.19 19.49 7.51
CA GLY A 116 -21.14 19.05 8.55
C GLY A 116 -21.50 17.57 8.48
N GLU A 117 -20.69 16.76 7.79
CA GLU A 117 -20.86 15.32 7.60
C GLU A 117 -19.52 14.63 7.86
N ARG A 118 -19.49 13.52 8.61
CA ARG A 118 -18.27 12.71 8.78
C ARG A 118 -18.27 11.54 7.80
N LYS A 119 -17.15 11.32 7.12
CA LYS A 119 -16.87 10.12 6.31
C LYS A 119 -15.51 9.56 6.70
N LYS A 120 -15.32 8.26 6.51
CA LYS A 120 -14.02 7.61 6.65
C LYS A 120 -13.36 7.40 5.29
N GLY A 121 -12.11 7.85 5.17
CA GLY A 121 -11.27 7.58 4.02
C GLY A 121 -10.67 6.19 4.10
N LYS A 122 -10.64 5.47 2.98
CA LYS A 122 -10.15 4.09 2.92
C LYS A 122 -8.68 4.06 2.50
N ILE A 123 -7.86 3.34 3.24
CA ILE A 123 -6.42 3.26 3.00
C ILE A 123 -6.05 1.88 2.45
N TYR A 124 -5.26 1.90 1.38
CA TYR A 124 -4.51 0.77 0.86
C TYR A 124 -3.01 1.07 0.96
N ILE A 125 -2.22 0.07 1.32
CA ILE A 125 -0.76 0.20 1.44
C ILE A 125 -0.10 -0.85 0.53
N MET A 126 0.92 -0.45 -0.22
CA MET A 126 1.67 -1.40 -1.03
C MET A 126 2.32 -2.48 -0.17
N ILE A 127 2.44 -3.68 -0.72
CA ILE A 127 3.36 -4.73 -0.31
C ILE A 127 4.54 -4.68 -1.28
N PRO A 128 5.76 -4.37 -0.81
CA PRO A 128 6.94 -4.42 -1.68
C PRO A 128 7.16 -5.82 -2.24
N ASN A 129 7.73 -5.91 -3.45
CA ASN A 129 8.05 -7.16 -4.09
C ASN A 129 9.17 -7.91 -3.32
N PRO A 130 8.93 -9.12 -2.78
CA PRO A 130 9.96 -9.96 -2.19
C PRO A 130 10.78 -10.66 -3.29
N MET A 131 11.62 -9.88 -3.99
CA MET A 131 12.33 -10.32 -5.20
C MET A 131 13.23 -11.54 -4.95
N ALA A 132 13.15 -12.55 -5.81
CA ALA A 132 13.85 -13.83 -5.65
C ALA A 132 15.38 -13.77 -5.83
N ASP A 133 15.96 -12.62 -6.14
CA ASP A 133 17.41 -12.41 -6.21
C ASP A 133 18.02 -11.89 -4.89
N ILE A 134 17.19 -11.55 -3.90
CA ILE A 134 17.63 -11.11 -2.58
C ILE A 134 18.16 -12.30 -1.78
N LYS A 135 19.45 -12.25 -1.39
CA LYS A 135 20.11 -13.29 -0.58
C LYS A 135 20.25 -12.95 0.89
N GLU A 136 20.24 -11.66 1.20
CA GLU A 136 20.35 -11.13 2.56
C GLU A 136 19.28 -10.07 2.73
N PHE A 137 18.04 -10.50 2.92
CA PHE A 137 16.93 -9.57 3.14
C PHE A 137 17.04 -8.85 4.48
N GLY A 138 17.57 -9.51 5.49
CA GLY A 138 17.60 -9.04 6.87
C GLY A 138 16.94 -10.02 7.83
N VAL A 139 17.18 -9.81 9.12
CA VAL A 139 16.76 -10.73 10.18
C VAL A 139 15.31 -10.51 10.60
N ILE A 140 14.51 -11.57 10.54
CA ILE A 140 13.15 -11.67 11.10
C ILE A 140 13.08 -12.92 11.99
N ASP A 141 12.70 -12.73 13.26
CA ASP A 141 12.59 -13.79 14.27
C ASP A 141 13.85 -14.67 14.39
N GLY A 142 15.02 -14.03 14.37
CA GLY A 142 16.32 -14.71 14.50
C GLY A 142 16.86 -15.36 13.22
N GLU A 143 16.15 -15.25 12.10
CA GLU A 143 16.57 -15.81 10.80
C GLU A 143 16.85 -14.68 9.81
N ASN A 144 18.03 -14.66 9.19
CA ASN A 144 18.29 -13.80 8.03
C ASN A 144 17.71 -14.46 6.79
N LEU A 145 16.74 -13.81 6.14
CA LEU A 145 15.99 -14.44 5.06
C LEU A 145 16.76 -14.37 3.73
N ASP A 146 16.75 -15.48 2.99
CA ASP A 146 17.28 -15.62 1.63
C ASP A 146 16.14 -16.05 0.69
N PHE A 147 15.82 -15.21 -0.28
CA PHE A 147 14.72 -15.43 -1.23
C PHE A 147 15.17 -16.19 -2.48
N SER A 148 16.46 -16.52 -2.60
CA SER A 148 17.06 -17.07 -3.81
C SER A 148 17.03 -18.59 -3.92
N SER A 149 16.43 -19.27 -2.94
CA SER A 149 16.22 -20.72 -2.96
C SER A 149 15.55 -21.18 -4.25
N LYS A 150 16.04 -22.29 -4.80
CA LYS A 150 15.43 -22.94 -5.97
C LYS A 150 14.40 -24.00 -5.60
N ASP A 151 14.29 -24.33 -4.32
CA ASP A 151 13.19 -25.15 -3.80
C ASP A 151 11.93 -24.25 -3.63
N PRO A 152 10.83 -24.53 -4.34
CA PRO A 152 9.64 -23.67 -4.30
C PRO A 152 9.05 -23.49 -2.90
N LYS A 153 9.10 -24.51 -2.04
CA LYS A 153 8.53 -24.43 -0.69
C LYS A 153 9.35 -23.50 0.19
N GLU A 154 10.68 -23.65 0.16
CA GLU A 154 11.57 -22.79 0.92
C GLU A 154 11.55 -21.35 0.39
N ALA A 155 11.55 -21.16 -0.94
CA ALA A 155 11.44 -19.83 -1.54
C ALA A 155 10.14 -19.13 -1.14
N THR A 156 9.02 -19.85 -1.13
CA THR A 156 7.73 -19.34 -0.67
C THR A 156 7.77 -18.99 0.81
N ARG A 157 8.24 -19.90 1.68
CA ARG A 157 8.33 -19.70 3.13
C ARG A 157 9.11 -18.44 3.49
N GLN A 158 10.29 -18.26 2.90
CA GLN A 158 11.17 -17.13 3.21
C GLN A 158 10.55 -15.80 2.77
N ARG A 159 10.02 -15.74 1.54
CA ARG A 159 9.38 -14.52 1.00
C ARG A 159 8.10 -14.19 1.74
N PHE A 160 7.27 -15.19 2.04
CA PHE A 160 6.04 -15.01 2.82
C PHE A 160 6.35 -14.51 4.24
N LYS A 161 7.41 -15.01 4.89
CA LYS A 161 7.82 -14.52 6.22
C LYS A 161 8.15 -13.02 6.21
N ALA A 162 8.76 -12.51 5.14
CA ALA A 162 9.01 -11.07 4.97
C ALA A 162 7.72 -10.27 4.74
N VAL A 163 6.84 -10.74 3.84
CA VAL A 163 5.54 -10.10 3.57
C VAL A 163 4.67 -10.07 4.83
N LYS A 164 4.59 -11.18 5.56
CA LYS A 164 3.85 -11.30 6.82
C LYS A 164 4.36 -10.29 7.85
N TRP A 165 5.67 -10.22 8.07
CA TRP A 165 6.29 -9.24 8.96
C TRP A 165 5.92 -7.79 8.56
N PHE A 166 5.97 -7.48 7.26
CA PHE A 166 5.61 -6.15 6.77
C PHE A 166 4.15 -5.80 7.01
N VAL A 167 3.23 -6.73 6.72
CA VAL A 167 1.79 -6.55 6.96
C VAL A 167 1.50 -6.38 8.45
N GLU A 168 2.06 -7.22 9.30
CA GLU A 168 1.89 -7.12 10.76
C GLU A 168 2.37 -5.77 11.29
N ARG A 169 3.55 -5.32 10.84
CA ARG A 169 4.10 -4.02 11.23
C ARG A 169 3.24 -2.87 10.74
N THR A 170 2.72 -2.97 9.52
CA THR A 170 1.80 -1.97 8.95
C THR A 170 0.53 -1.84 9.78
N VAL A 171 -0.09 -2.97 10.14
CA VAL A 171 -1.31 -3.00 10.95
C VAL A 171 -1.05 -2.43 12.36
N GLU A 172 0.09 -2.78 12.95
CA GLU A 172 0.50 -2.25 14.26
C GLU A 172 0.68 -0.73 14.21
N LEU A 173 1.43 -0.22 13.23
CA LEU A 173 1.65 1.22 13.05
C LEU A 173 0.36 1.98 12.78
N PHE A 174 -0.54 1.42 11.96
CA PHE A 174 -1.83 2.03 11.68
C PHE A 174 -2.70 2.15 12.94
N LYS A 175 -2.74 1.10 13.77
CA LYS A 175 -3.43 1.12 15.06
C LYS A 175 -2.82 2.15 16.01
N ASN A 176 -1.49 2.17 16.11
CA ASN A 176 -0.76 3.09 17.00
C ASN A 176 -0.85 4.55 16.54
N ALA A 177 -1.03 4.81 15.24
CA ALA A 177 -1.25 6.15 14.70
C ALA A 177 -2.58 6.77 15.16
N ASN A 178 -3.53 5.96 15.67
CA ASN A 178 -4.80 6.40 16.24
C ASN A 178 -5.57 7.39 15.34
N LEU A 179 -5.61 7.09 14.05
CA LEU A 179 -6.28 7.90 13.02
C LEU A 179 -7.80 7.79 13.20
N GLN A 180 -8.50 8.92 13.26
CA GLN A 180 -9.94 8.95 13.58
C GLN A 180 -10.82 8.89 12.33
N ASN A 181 -10.31 9.43 11.23
CA ASN A 181 -11.06 9.65 9.99
C ASN A 181 -10.66 8.70 8.87
N LEU A 182 -9.74 7.77 9.13
CA LEU A 182 -9.26 6.79 8.16
C LEU A 182 -9.51 5.36 8.64
N GLU A 183 -9.59 4.43 7.69
CA GLU A 183 -9.63 2.99 7.93
C GLU A 183 -8.70 2.25 6.98
N LEU A 184 -7.96 1.26 7.49
CA LEU A 184 -7.13 0.38 6.66
C LEU A 184 -8.01 -0.71 6.05
N VAL A 185 -8.18 -0.69 4.73
CA VAL A 185 -9.09 -1.59 4.01
C VAL A 185 -8.34 -2.72 3.31
N GLY A 186 -7.11 -2.48 2.87
CA GLY A 186 -6.40 -3.50 2.12
C GLY A 186 -4.95 -3.18 1.80
N PHE A 187 -4.40 -4.06 0.98
CA PHE A 187 -3.03 -4.03 0.53
C PHE A 187 -2.95 -4.21 -0.99
N TYR A 188 -1.92 -3.61 -1.57
CA TYR A 188 -1.64 -3.63 -3.00
C TYR A 188 -0.37 -4.42 -3.28
N TRP A 189 -0.43 -5.47 -4.10
CA TRP A 189 0.79 -6.15 -4.56
C TRP A 189 1.55 -5.26 -5.54
N LEU A 190 2.74 -4.77 -5.17
CA LEU A 190 3.45 -3.77 -5.96
C LEU A 190 4.00 -4.30 -7.29
N GLU A 191 4.44 -5.56 -7.31
CA GLU A 191 4.94 -6.17 -8.54
C GLU A 191 3.79 -6.31 -9.54
N GLU A 192 4.01 -5.83 -10.76
CA GLU A 192 2.99 -5.73 -11.81
C GLU A 192 2.92 -6.99 -12.68
N MET A 193 3.72 -8.03 -12.41
CA MET A 193 3.79 -9.29 -13.14
C MET A 193 3.89 -10.53 -12.23
N ILE A 194 3.28 -11.66 -12.64
CA ILE A 194 3.56 -12.96 -12.03
C ILE A 194 4.68 -13.68 -12.80
N HIS A 195 5.80 -13.93 -12.13
CA HIS A 195 6.95 -14.64 -12.69
C HIS A 195 6.82 -16.17 -12.52
N PHE A 196 6.08 -16.82 -13.42
CA PHE A 196 5.80 -18.27 -13.35
C PHE A 196 7.05 -19.18 -13.38
N ASP A 197 8.19 -18.68 -13.83
CA ASP A 197 9.48 -19.37 -13.84
C ASP A 197 10.27 -19.24 -12.54
N VAL A 198 9.86 -18.33 -11.64
CA VAL A 198 10.46 -18.16 -10.31
C VAL A 198 9.89 -19.20 -9.35
N ALA A 199 10.80 -19.91 -8.66
CA ALA A 199 10.43 -20.95 -7.70
C ALA A 199 9.50 -20.39 -6.61
N GLY A 200 8.29 -20.96 -6.51
CA GLY A 200 7.29 -20.63 -5.49
C GLY A 200 6.52 -19.33 -5.73
N GLU A 201 6.67 -18.65 -6.87
CA GLU A 201 6.03 -17.35 -7.13
C GLU A 201 4.50 -17.40 -6.99
N THR A 202 3.87 -18.38 -7.64
CA THR A 202 2.41 -18.53 -7.60
C THR A 202 1.92 -18.92 -6.21
N ASP A 203 2.66 -19.80 -5.53
CA ASP A 203 2.33 -20.26 -4.18
C ASP A 203 2.39 -19.08 -3.19
N LEU A 204 3.39 -18.22 -3.32
CA LEU A 204 3.53 -16.99 -2.53
C LEU A 204 2.33 -16.07 -2.68
N VAL A 205 1.90 -15.77 -3.91
CA VAL A 205 0.78 -14.85 -4.15
C VAL A 205 -0.52 -15.40 -3.58
N VAL A 206 -0.75 -16.72 -3.71
CA VAL A 206 -1.91 -17.39 -3.10
C VAL A 206 -1.84 -17.34 -1.58
N GLU A 207 -0.69 -17.67 -0.98
CA GLU A 207 -0.51 -17.65 0.48
C GLU A 207 -0.68 -16.24 1.07
N VAL A 208 -0.19 -15.20 0.39
CA VAL A 208 -0.40 -13.80 0.76
C VAL A 208 -1.88 -13.42 0.65
N ALA A 209 -2.56 -13.83 -0.43
CA ALA A 209 -3.98 -13.56 -0.61
C ALA A 209 -4.83 -14.18 0.52
N ASP A 210 -4.62 -15.46 0.81
CA ASP A 210 -5.31 -16.18 1.87
C ASP A 210 -5.05 -15.53 3.24
N TYR A 211 -3.79 -15.21 3.54
CA TYR A 211 -3.42 -14.53 4.78
C TYR A 211 -4.11 -13.17 4.95
N LEU A 212 -4.15 -12.34 3.91
CA LEU A 212 -4.82 -11.04 3.96
C LEU A 212 -6.33 -11.18 4.12
N HIS A 213 -6.95 -12.14 3.44
CA HIS A 213 -8.38 -12.40 3.56
C HIS A 213 -8.77 -12.91 4.94
N ASP A 214 -7.95 -13.77 5.55
CA ASP A 214 -8.14 -14.25 6.94
C ASP A 214 -8.09 -13.10 7.96
N LEU A 215 -7.31 -12.06 7.68
CA LEU A 215 -7.27 -10.83 8.47
C LEU A 215 -8.43 -9.85 8.14
N GLY A 216 -9.24 -10.15 7.13
CA GLY A 216 -10.35 -9.31 6.67
C GLY A 216 -9.95 -8.19 5.71
N PHE A 217 -8.69 -8.16 5.26
CA PHE A 217 -8.19 -7.15 4.32
C PHE A 217 -8.49 -7.51 2.87
N LYS A 218 -8.58 -6.48 2.02
CA LYS A 218 -8.63 -6.64 0.57
C LYS A 218 -7.22 -6.78 0.01
N PHE A 219 -7.07 -7.61 -1.00
CA PHE A 219 -5.83 -7.73 -1.78
C PHE A 219 -6.08 -7.26 -3.21
N CYS A 220 -5.42 -6.18 -3.63
CA CYS A 220 -5.55 -5.62 -4.97
C CYS A 220 -4.24 -5.69 -5.75
N TRP A 221 -4.37 -5.70 -7.07
CA TRP A 221 -3.26 -5.78 -8.01
C TRP A 221 -3.61 -4.98 -9.26
N ILE A 222 -2.62 -4.27 -9.80
CA ILE A 222 -2.72 -3.37 -10.95
C ILE A 222 -1.64 -3.85 -11.92
N PRO A 223 -1.97 -4.82 -12.80
CA PRO A 223 -0.99 -5.36 -13.73
C PRO A 223 -0.59 -4.34 -14.79
N TRP A 224 0.66 -4.42 -15.26
CA TRP A 224 1.05 -3.67 -16.46
C TRP A 224 0.31 -4.24 -17.68
N PHE A 225 0.22 -3.44 -18.75
CA PHE A 225 -0.67 -3.66 -19.90
C PHE A 225 -0.61 -5.05 -20.60
N ARG A 226 0.39 -5.90 -20.34
CA ARG A 226 0.43 -7.28 -20.85
C ARG A 226 1.04 -8.25 -19.84
N ALA A 227 0.84 -7.98 -18.56
CA ALA A 227 1.30 -8.86 -17.51
C ALA A 227 0.73 -10.27 -17.69
N ALA A 228 1.54 -11.25 -17.31
CA ALA A 228 1.04 -12.58 -17.08
C ALA A 228 0.50 -12.63 -15.65
N GLY A 229 -0.71 -13.16 -15.49
CA GLY A 229 -1.46 -13.23 -14.22
C GLY A 229 -2.87 -12.70 -14.36
#